data_AF-A0A520G4J2-F1
#
_entry.id   AF-A0A520G4J2-F1
#
_cell.length_a   1.000
_cell.length_b   1.000
_cell.length_c   1.000
_cell.angle_alpha   90.00
_cell.angle_beta   90.00
_cell.angle_gamma   90.00
#
_symmetry.space_group_name_H-M   'P 1'
#
loop_
_entity.id
_entity.type
_entity.pdbx_description
1 polymer ?
#
loop_
_entity_poly.entity_id
_entity_poly.type
_entity_poly.pdbx_seq_one_letter_code
_entity_poly.pdbx_strand_id
1 'polypeptide(L)'
;MAKDLKAAKPRVNTGGFIAPVFVFGMLSGLESKGMDLDGYLRQAGVNPKALRTPGNEGVTPMQYVGLFYALMNDLKDECLGLFSRPFKPGS
;
A
#
# COMPACT_ATOMS: atom_id res chain seq x y z
N MET A 1 16.26 -9.74 -12.73
CA MET A 1 15.16 -10.57 -12.19
C MET A 1 15.36 -12.02 -12.61
N ALA A 2 15.25 -12.96 -11.67
CA ALA A 2 15.40 -14.40 -11.93
C ALA A 2 14.40 -14.90 -12.98
N LYS A 3 14.83 -15.82 -13.86
CA LYS A 3 14.04 -16.36 -14.98
C LYS A 3 12.71 -16.98 -14.53
N ASP A 4 12.66 -17.45 -13.29
CA ASP A 4 11.56 -18.23 -12.72
C ASP A 4 10.34 -17.36 -12.37
N LEU A 5 10.54 -16.06 -12.16
CA LEU A 5 9.45 -15.10 -11.91
C LEU A 5 8.65 -14.76 -13.17
N LYS A 6 9.18 -15.02 -14.37
CA LYS A 6 8.50 -14.69 -15.64
C LYS A 6 7.43 -15.72 -16.04
N ALA A 7 7.47 -16.93 -15.48
CA ALA A 7 6.62 -18.05 -15.90
C ALA A 7 5.45 -18.35 -14.96
N ALA A 8 5.48 -17.86 -13.72
CA ALA A 8 4.41 -18.10 -12.76
C ALA A 8 3.26 -17.11 -12.99
N LYS A 9 2.05 -17.61 -13.28
CA LYS A 9 0.85 -16.78 -13.14
C LYS A 9 0.81 -16.24 -11.71
N PRO A 10 0.59 -14.93 -11.50
CA PRO A 10 0.44 -14.38 -10.15
C PRO A 10 -0.61 -15.18 -9.39
N ARG A 11 -0.32 -15.58 -8.15
CA ARG A 11 -1.34 -16.15 -7.28
C ARG A 11 -2.36 -15.04 -6.99
N VAL A 12 -3.51 -15.10 -7.66
CA VAL A 12 -4.62 -14.19 -7.39
C VAL A 12 -5.49 -14.83 -6.32
N ASN A 13 -5.53 -14.22 -5.14
CA ASN A 13 -6.48 -14.59 -4.11
C ASN A 13 -7.71 -13.70 -4.25
N THR A 14 -8.72 -14.17 -4.99
CA THR A 14 -9.95 -13.40 -5.26
C THR A 14 -10.93 -13.41 -4.09
N GLY A 15 -10.76 -14.30 -3.10
CA GLY A 15 -11.63 -14.41 -1.93
C GLY A 15 -11.06 -13.83 -0.64
N GLY A 16 -9.81 -13.33 -0.68
CA GLY A 16 -9.13 -12.79 0.50
C GLY A 16 -9.07 -11.27 0.46
N PHE A 17 -9.36 -10.64 1.59
CA PHE A 17 -9.17 -9.21 1.80
C PHE A 17 -8.06 -8.95 2.82
N ILE A 18 -7.34 -7.86 2.64
CA ILE A 18 -6.42 -7.31 3.61
C ILE A 18 -7.20 -6.31 4.46
N ALA A 19 -7.24 -6.58 5.77
CA ALA A 19 -8.02 -5.79 6.71
C ALA A 19 -7.57 -4.30 6.71
N PRO A 20 -8.51 -3.34 6.89
CA PRO A 20 -8.21 -1.91 6.87
C PRO A 20 -7.05 -1.47 7.78
N VAL A 21 -6.89 -2.13 8.93
CA VAL A 21 -5.80 -1.84 9.88
C VAL A 21 -4.40 -1.98 9.26
N PHE A 22 -4.19 -2.90 8.33
CA PHE A 22 -2.90 -3.03 7.64
C PHE A 22 -2.66 -1.89 6.65
N VAL A 23 -3.71 -1.32 6.08
CA VAL A 23 -3.63 -0.13 5.23
C VAL A 23 -3.31 1.10 6.07
N PHE A 24 -4.02 1.30 7.18
CA PHE A 24 -3.75 2.42 8.09
C PHE A 24 -2.35 2.32 8.72
N GLY A 25 -1.90 1.11 9.08
CA GLY A 25 -0.53 0.89 9.55
C GLY A 25 0.52 1.32 8.53
N MET A 26 0.34 0.95 7.25
CA MET A 26 1.22 1.37 6.16
C MET A 26 1.28 2.89 5.99
N LEU A 27 0.14 3.57 6.15
CA LEU A 27 0.02 5.01 5.93
C LEU A 27 0.42 5.87 7.14
N SER A 28 0.50 5.27 8.34
CA SER A 28 0.70 5.98 9.61
C SER A 28 1.93 6.88 9.65
N GLY A 29 3.06 6.46 9.07
CA GLY A 29 4.29 7.26 8.99
C GLY A 29 4.20 8.48 8.05
N LEU A 30 3.16 8.55 7.21
CA LEU A 30 2.97 9.59 6.22
C LEU A 30 1.89 10.61 6.62
N GLU A 31 1.01 10.27 7.57
CA GLU A 31 -0.07 11.15 8.03
C GLU A 31 0.45 12.48 8.58
N SER A 32 1.57 12.45 9.31
CA SER A 32 2.21 13.65 9.88
C SER A 32 2.95 14.51 8.84
N LYS A 33 3.08 14.04 7.60
CA LYS A 33 3.85 14.70 6.52
C LYS A 33 2.99 15.55 5.58
N GLY A 34 1.69 15.69 5.84
CA GLY A 34 0.78 16.53 5.04
C GLY A 34 0.54 16.02 3.63
N MET A 35 0.70 14.72 3.39
CA MET A 35 0.50 14.09 2.08
C MET A 35 -0.99 13.85 1.77
N ASP A 36 -1.35 13.88 0.48
CA ASP A 36 -2.67 13.43 0.01
C ASP A 36 -2.75 11.90 -0.05
N LEU A 37 -2.87 11.27 1.12
CA LEU A 37 -3.00 9.81 1.24
C LEU A 37 -4.28 9.28 0.59
N ASP A 38 -5.34 10.08 0.61
CA ASP A 38 -6.60 9.74 -0.05
C ASP A 38 -6.43 9.70 -1.58
N GLY A 39 -5.56 10.53 -2.14
CA GLY A 39 -5.14 10.48 -3.55
C GLY A 39 -4.51 9.16 -3.92
N TYR A 40 -3.53 8.70 -3.14
CA TYR A 40 -2.87 7.39 -3.34
C TYR A 40 -3.86 6.23 -3.21
N LEU A 41 -4.76 6.28 -2.21
CA LEU A 41 -5.82 5.28 -2.05
C LEU A 41 -6.70 5.20 -3.30
N ARG A 42 -7.17 6.36 -3.82
CA ARG A 42 -7.98 6.41 -5.05
C ARG A 42 -7.21 5.89 -6.26
N GLN A 43 -5.93 6.22 -6.41
CA GLN A 43 -5.08 5.73 -7.49
C GLN A 43 -4.91 4.20 -7.44
N ALA A 44 -4.83 3.64 -6.24
CA ALA A 44 -4.83 2.19 -6.01
C ALA A 44 -6.21 1.54 -6.17
N GLY A 45 -7.26 2.30 -6.54
CA GLY A 45 -8.63 1.80 -6.68
C GLY A 45 -9.35 1.58 -5.34
N VAL A 46 -8.87 2.16 -4.25
CA VAL A 46 -9.47 2.07 -2.91
C VAL A 46 -10.31 3.31 -2.64
N ASN A 47 -11.55 3.12 -2.20
CA ASN A 47 -12.40 4.22 -1.74
C ASN A 47 -12.03 4.58 -0.29
N PRO A 48 -11.47 5.78 -0.02
CA PRO A 48 -10.97 6.12 1.31
C PRO A 48 -12.07 6.23 2.36
N LYS A 49 -13.29 6.62 1.96
CA LYS A 49 -14.45 6.70 2.87
C LYS A 49 -14.95 5.31 3.23
N ALA A 50 -15.03 4.41 2.25
CA ALA A 50 -15.44 3.03 2.50
C ALA A 50 -14.45 2.32 3.43
N LEU A 51 -13.14 2.49 3.20
CA LEU A 51 -12.08 1.88 4.01
C LEU A 51 -12.16 2.27 5.50
N ARG A 52 -12.58 3.51 5.79
CA ARG A 52 -12.75 4.03 7.16
C ARG A 52 -14.10 3.67 7.79
N THR A 53 -15.02 3.09 7.02
CA THR A 53 -16.34 2.72 7.53
C THR A 53 -16.26 1.40 8.30
N PRO A 54 -16.76 1.31 9.54
CA PRO A 54 -16.80 0.06 10.29
C PRO A 54 -17.49 -1.07 9.51
N GLY A 55 -16.94 -2.29 9.59
CA GLY A 55 -17.47 -3.44 8.86
C GLY A 55 -17.04 -3.53 7.39
N ASN A 56 -16.20 -2.61 6.90
CA ASN A 56 -15.58 -2.76 5.59
C ASN A 56 -14.70 -4.02 5.55
N GLU A 57 -14.83 -4.82 4.49
CA GLU A 57 -14.09 -6.07 4.30
C GLU A 57 -12.58 -5.86 4.14
N GLY A 58 -12.16 -4.65 3.75
CA GLY A 58 -10.79 -4.27 3.51
C GLY A 58 -10.50 -4.02 2.03
N VAL A 59 -9.25 -4.24 1.65
CA VAL A 59 -8.79 -4.07 0.27
C VAL A 59 -8.34 -5.40 -0.31
N THR A 60 -8.45 -5.56 -1.62
CA THR A 60 -7.88 -6.73 -2.30
C THR A 60 -6.35 -6.71 -2.18
N PRO A 61 -5.68 -7.88 -2.28
CA PRO A 61 -4.22 -7.94 -2.30
C PRO A 61 -3.60 -7.06 -3.39
N MET A 62 -4.24 -6.97 -4.56
CA MET A 62 -3.74 -6.14 -5.67
C MET A 62 -3.86 -4.64 -5.39
N GLN A 63 -4.93 -4.20 -4.74
CA GLN A 63 -5.05 -2.80 -4.30
C GLN A 63 -4.00 -2.47 -3.24
N TYR A 64 -3.78 -3.36 -2.27
CA TYR A 64 -2.76 -3.17 -1.22
C TYR A 64 -1.35 -3.07 -1.80
N VAL A 65 -0.98 -4.01 -2.68
CA VAL A 65 0.32 -4.02 -3.35
C VAL A 65 0.46 -2.81 -4.28
N GLY A 66 -0.60 -2.44 -5.01
CA GLY A 66 -0.61 -1.25 -5.86
C GLY A 66 -0.36 0.03 -5.06
N LEU A 67 -1.01 0.19 -3.91
CA LEU A 67 -0.79 1.30 -2.99
C LEU A 67 0.67 1.33 -2.49
N PHE A 68 1.18 0.21 -2.01
CA PHE A 68 2.55 0.10 -1.52
C PHE A 68 3.59 0.49 -2.58
N TYR A 69 3.45 -0.03 -3.80
CA TYR A 69 4.36 0.29 -4.90
C TYR A 69 4.30 1.76 -5.31
N ALA A 70 3.10 2.35 -5.37
CA ALA A 70 2.95 3.77 -5.70
C ALA A 70 3.69 4.65 -4.66
N LEU A 71 3.45 4.39 -3.37
CA LEU A 71 4.09 5.13 -2.29
C LEU A 71 5.61 5.00 -2.30
N MET A 72 6.14 3.77 -2.38
CA MET A 72 7.59 3.57 -2.42
C MET A 72 8.24 4.19 -3.65
N ASN A 73 7.59 4.09 -4.82
CA ASN A 73 8.13 4.63 -6.04
C ASN A 73 8.20 6.17 -6.00
N ASP A 74 7.19 6.82 -5.45
CA ASP A 74 7.11 8.27 -5.47
C ASP A 74 7.93 8.89 -4.33
N LEU A 75 7.93 8.25 -3.15
CA LEU A 75 8.63 8.74 -1.97
C LEU A 75 10.11 8.38 -1.91
N LYS A 76 10.52 7.30 -2.59
CA LYS A 76 11.86 6.71 -2.46
C LYS A 76 12.24 6.47 -0.99
N ASP A 77 11.26 6.01 -0.21
CA ASP A 77 11.37 5.70 1.23
C ASP A 77 10.75 4.32 1.49
N GLU A 78 11.59 3.30 1.68
CA GLU A 78 11.17 1.91 1.89
C GLU A 78 10.49 1.69 3.24
N CYS A 79 10.64 2.62 4.19
CA CYS A 79 9.96 2.58 5.48
C CYS A 79 8.77 3.54 5.56
N LEU A 80 8.37 4.17 4.45
CA LEU A 80 7.15 4.99 4.34
C LEU A 80 6.99 5.99 5.49
N GLY A 81 8.07 6.70 5.82
CA GLY A 81 8.06 7.73 6.85
C GLY A 81 8.00 7.26 8.30
N LEU A 82 8.14 5.96 8.57
CA LEU A 82 8.20 5.43 9.95
C LEU A 82 9.48 5.82 10.70
N PHE A 83 10.54 6.24 9.99
CA PHE A 83 11.79 6.71 10.58
C PHE A 83 11.94 8.23 10.49
N SER A 84 12.83 8.78 11.32
CA SER A 84 13.15 10.22 11.36
C SER A 84 13.73 10.76 10.05
N ARG A 85 14.27 9.88 9.21
CA ARG A 85 14.78 10.17 7.86
C ARG A 85 14.34 9.09 6.88
N PRO A 86 14.21 9.39 5.58
CA PRO A 86 13.87 8.39 4.57
C PRO A 86 14.85 7.21 4.58
N PHE A 87 14.32 5.99 4.55
CA PHE A 87 15.11 4.79 4.35
C PHE A 87 15.21 4.53 2.84
N LYS A 88 16.37 4.89 2.26
CA LYS A 88 16.52 4.92 0.80
C LYS A 88 16.54 3.49 0.22
N PRO A 89 16.09 3.30 -1.03
CA PRO A 89 16.17 2.01 -1.69
C PRO A 89 17.56 1.38 -1.63
N GLY A 90 17.64 0.17 -1.08
CA GLY A 90 18.89 -0.59 -0.92
C GLY A 90 19.79 -0.16 0.25
N SER A 91 19.24 0.55 1.25
CA SER A 91 19.95 0.89 2.50
C SER A 91 20.12 -0.31 3.44
#